data_AF-A0A842TLB4-F1
#
_entry.id   AF-A0A842TLB4-F1
#
_cell.length_a   1.000
_cell.length_b   1.000
_cell.length_c   1.000
_cell.angle_alpha   90.00
_cell.angle_beta   90.00
_cell.angle_gamma   90.00
#
_symmetry.space_group_name_H-M   'P 1'
#
loop_
_entity.id
_entity.type
_entity.pdbx_description
1 polymer ?
#
loop_
_entity_poly.entity_id
_entity_poly.type
_entity_poly.pdbx_seq_one_letter_code
_entity_poly.pdbx_strand_id
1 'polypeptide(L)'
;MTGKHNFSFFGEDVALIALTRDFEDKIHFNFIKKKEDGTWEKYEEGLHLQLILKEISKILDFLEHKDKYLKITHKHPKSDDVKIVEFKRSSGFFTRKRKLTINGKIVNNPEKIYDKELVNEELRLFQKVLEHLEKEKIAHK
;
A
#
# COMPACT_ATOMS: atom_id res chain seq x y z
N MET A 1 -15.63 13.74 -6.50
CA MET A 1 -14.87 12.48 -6.34
C MET A 1 -15.05 12.00 -4.91
N THR A 2 -16.11 11.25 -4.62
CA THR A 2 -16.34 10.70 -3.28
C THR A 2 -15.88 9.24 -3.29
N GLY A 3 -14.69 8.98 -2.73
CA GLY A 3 -14.31 7.61 -2.40
C GLY A 3 -15.25 7.10 -1.30
N LYS A 4 -15.66 5.83 -1.39
CA LYS A 4 -16.54 5.21 -0.39
C LYS A 4 -15.82 5.04 0.94
N HIS A 5 -14.56 4.61 0.85
CA HIS A 5 -13.65 4.49 1.99
C HIS A 5 -12.33 5.20 1.69
N ASN A 6 -11.80 5.86 2.72
CA ASN A 6 -10.49 6.51 2.71
C ASN A 6 -9.77 6.20 4.02
N PHE A 7 -8.83 5.26 3.98
CA PHE A 7 -8.01 4.89 5.12
C PHE A 7 -6.58 5.36 4.89
N SER A 8 -6.03 6.09 5.85
CA SER A 8 -4.70 6.68 5.72
C SER A 8 -3.78 6.23 6.85
N PHE A 9 -2.56 5.85 6.48
CA PHE A 9 -1.48 5.43 7.34
C PHE A 9 -0.33 6.40 7.17
N PHE A 10 -0.28 7.44 8.01
CA PHE A 10 0.77 8.46 7.98
C PHE A 10 2.00 8.00 8.78
N GLY A 11 3.18 8.13 8.19
CA GLY A 11 4.46 8.12 8.89
C GLY A 11 5.04 9.53 9.00
N GLU A 12 6.32 9.62 9.35
CA GLU A 12 7.05 10.88 9.43
C GLU A 12 7.19 11.54 8.06
N ASP A 13 7.64 10.77 7.06
CA ASP A 13 7.96 11.28 5.72
C ASP A 13 7.13 10.67 4.60
N VAL A 14 6.41 9.56 4.85
CA VAL A 14 5.63 8.84 3.85
C VAL A 14 4.27 8.45 4.41
N ALA A 15 3.22 8.61 3.62
CA ALA A 15 1.89 8.13 3.93
C ALA A 15 1.41 7.13 2.87
N LEU A 16 0.67 6.13 3.32
CA LEU A 16 -0.09 5.21 2.46
C LEU A 16 -1.57 5.49 2.64
N ILE A 17 -2.27 5.75 1.54
CA ILE A 17 -3.71 5.99 1.50
C ILE A 17 -4.35 4.88 0.69
N ALA A 18 -5.23 4.10 1.32
CA ALA A 18 -6.07 3.10 0.70
C ALA A 18 -7.45 3.69 0.40
N LEU A 19 -7.79 3.79 -0.88
CA LEU A 19 -9.08 4.30 -1.35
C LEU A 19 -9.87 3.23 -2.08
N THR A 20 -11.18 3.26 -1.92
CA THR A 20 -12.11 2.50 -2.78
C THR A 20 -13.16 3.41 -3.39
N ARG A 21 -13.70 2.98 -4.53
CA ARG A 21 -14.80 3.62 -5.25
C ARG A 21 -15.94 2.62 -5.39
N ASP A 22 -17.18 3.07 -5.34
CA ASP A 22 -18.36 2.17 -5.37
C ASP A 22 -18.41 1.29 -6.63
N PHE A 23 -18.02 1.84 -7.78
CA PHE A 23 -18.16 1.22 -9.10
C PHE A 23 -16.91 0.49 -9.61
N GLU A 24 -15.85 0.38 -8.80
CA GLU A 24 -14.60 -0.29 -9.20
C GLU A 24 -14.30 -1.50 -8.31
N ASP A 25 -13.96 -2.64 -8.91
CA ASP A 25 -13.46 -3.86 -8.25
C ASP A 25 -11.96 -3.76 -7.89
N LYS A 26 -11.53 -2.55 -7.56
CA LYS A 26 -10.13 -2.21 -7.33
C LYS A 26 -9.97 -1.43 -6.04
N ILE A 27 -8.84 -1.65 -5.39
CA ILE A 27 -8.39 -0.85 -4.25
C ILE A 27 -7.21 -0.01 -4.72
N HIS A 28 -7.28 1.29 -4.48
CA HIS A 28 -6.23 2.22 -4.86
C HIS A 28 -5.28 2.42 -3.68
N PHE A 29 -4.01 2.09 -3.88
CA PHE A 29 -2.94 2.44 -2.94
C PHE A 29 -2.22 3.67 -3.47
N ASN A 30 -2.14 4.69 -2.62
CA ASN A 30 -1.47 5.93 -2.94
C ASN A 30 -0.41 6.20 -1.91
N PHE A 31 0.82 6.31 -2.38
CA PHE A 31 1.93 6.74 -1.56
C PHE A 31 2.21 8.19 -1.87
N ILE A 32 2.27 9.00 -0.83
CA ILE A 32 2.70 10.40 -0.90
C ILE A 32 3.85 10.58 0.09
N LYS A 33 4.81 11.42 -0.25
CA LYS A 33 5.90 11.80 0.66
C LYS A 33 5.83 13.25 1.06
N LYS A 34 6.44 13.57 2.20
CA LYS A 34 6.65 14.93 2.64
C LYS A 34 7.73 15.59 1.77
N LYS A 35 7.50 16.83 1.38
CA LYS A 35 8.41 17.69 0.62
C LYS A 35 9.38 18.38 1.58
N GLU A 36 10.46 18.93 1.02
CA GLU A 36 11.48 19.66 1.78
C GLU A 36 10.93 20.88 2.52
N ASP A 37 9.89 21.51 1.96
CA ASP A 37 9.18 22.64 2.57
C ASP A 37 8.23 22.21 3.72
N GLY A 38 8.18 20.92 4.04
CA GLY A 38 7.35 20.33 5.08
C GLY A 38 5.90 20.06 4.68
N THR A 39 5.49 20.42 3.45
CA THR A 39 4.17 20.08 2.91
C THR A 39 4.14 18.64 2.37
N TRP A 40 2.96 18.08 2.15
CA TRP A 40 2.83 16.74 1.54
C TRP A 40 2.70 16.84 0.02
N GLU A 41 3.22 15.84 -0.70
CA GLU A 41 2.87 15.61 -2.10
C GLU A 41 1.35 15.60 -2.29
N LYS A 42 0.89 16.27 -3.35
CA LYS A 42 -0.47 16.13 -3.85
C LYS A 42 -0.66 14.69 -4.32
N TYR A 43 -1.91 14.25 -4.31
CA TYR A 43 -2.27 12.90 -4.70
C TYR A 43 -1.75 12.51 -6.11
N GLU A 44 -1.78 13.45 -7.06
CA GLU A 44 -1.27 13.27 -8.43
C GLU A 44 0.26 13.22 -8.56
N GLU A 45 0.98 13.75 -7.57
CA GLU A 45 2.44 13.71 -7.53
C GLU A 45 2.94 12.37 -6.96
N GLY A 46 2.09 11.66 -6.21
CA GLY A 46 2.44 10.42 -5.53
C GLY A 46 2.55 9.19 -6.43
N LEU A 47 2.88 8.06 -5.81
CA LEU A 47 2.78 6.75 -6.46
C LEU A 47 1.36 6.19 -6.29
N HIS A 48 0.62 6.14 -7.39
CA HIS A 48 -0.71 5.52 -7.45
C HIS A 48 -0.65 4.11 -8.05
N LEU A 49 -1.26 3.14 -7.35
CA LEU A 49 -1.39 1.74 -7.76
C LEU A 49 -2.83 1.26 -7.60
N GLN A 50 -3.30 0.48 -8.58
CA GLN A 50 -4.66 -0.09 -8.57
C GLN A 50 -4.58 -1.60 -8.35
N LEU A 51 -4.78 -2.03 -7.11
CA LEU A 51 -4.74 -3.44 -6.77
C LEU A 51 -6.07 -4.10 -7.12
N ILE A 52 -6.00 -5.17 -7.90
CA ILE A 52 -7.16 -6.04 -8.14
C ILE A 52 -7.38 -6.95 -6.94
N LEU A 53 -8.61 -7.49 -6.79
CA LEU A 53 -8.96 -8.41 -5.70
C LEU A 53 -7.92 -9.53 -5.48
N LYS A 54 -7.45 -10.18 -6.56
CA LYS A 54 -6.44 -11.24 -6.47
C LYS A 54 -5.13 -10.80 -5.80
N GLU A 55 -4.73 -9.55 -6.02
CA GLU A 55 -3.53 -8.99 -5.40
C GLU A 55 -3.75 -8.67 -3.93
N ILE A 56 -4.97 -8.24 -3.57
CA ILE A 56 -5.37 -8.02 -2.18
C ILE A 56 -5.39 -9.34 -1.41
N SER A 57 -6.00 -10.39 -1.96
CA SER A 57 -5.96 -11.73 -1.37
C SER A 57 -4.53 -12.20 -1.18
N LYS A 58 -3.65 -11.99 -2.18
CA LYS A 58 -2.23 -12.34 -2.06
C LYS A 58 -1.51 -11.57 -0.95
N ILE A 59 -1.85 -10.30 -0.72
CA ILE A 59 -1.31 -9.52 0.40
C ILE A 59 -1.84 -10.08 1.72
N LEU A 60 -3.12 -10.40 1.82
CA LEU A 60 -3.73 -10.98 3.02
C LEU A 60 -3.11 -12.34 3.35
N ASP A 61 -2.95 -13.22 2.37
CA ASP A 61 -2.28 -14.51 2.53
C ASP A 61 -0.84 -14.32 3.04
N PHE A 62 -0.08 -13.39 2.43
CA PHE A 62 1.25 -13.02 2.91
C PHE A 62 1.24 -12.51 4.36
N LEU A 63 0.20 -11.74 4.73
CA LEU A 63 0.03 -11.23 6.08
C LEU A 63 -0.33 -12.33 7.08
N GLU A 64 -1.04 -13.37 6.68
CA GLU A 64 -1.39 -14.50 7.54
C GLU A 64 -0.21 -15.46 7.74
N HIS A 65 0.47 -15.84 6.66
CA HIS A 65 1.44 -16.95 6.64
C HIS A 65 2.86 -16.59 7.12
N LYS A 66 3.09 -15.35 7.59
CA LYS A 66 4.40 -14.89 8.09
C LYS A 66 5.54 -14.96 7.06
N ASP A 67 5.20 -14.92 5.78
CA ASP A 67 6.17 -14.81 4.69
C ASP A 67 7.07 -13.57 4.87
N LYS A 68 8.36 -13.72 4.55
CA LYS A 68 9.32 -12.62 4.76
C LYS A 68 9.20 -11.52 3.72
N TYR A 69 8.76 -11.86 2.51
CA TYR A 69 8.77 -10.95 1.38
C TYR A 69 7.63 -11.22 0.39
N LEU A 70 7.00 -10.16 -0.10
CA LEU A 70 6.06 -10.19 -1.22
C LEU A 70 6.38 -9.02 -2.16
N LYS A 71 6.34 -9.28 -3.47
CA LYS A 71 6.48 -8.27 -4.52
C LYS A 71 5.29 -8.30 -5.46
N ILE A 72 4.81 -7.11 -5.80
CA ILE A 72 3.78 -6.86 -6.80
C ILE A 72 4.35 -5.88 -7.83
N THR A 73 4.18 -6.18 -9.11
CA THR A 73 4.72 -5.40 -10.22
C THR A 73 3.61 -5.05 -11.20
N HIS A 74 3.40 -3.76 -11.44
CA HIS A 74 2.45 -3.25 -12.43
C HIS A 74 3.21 -2.58 -13.56
N LYS A 75 3.03 -3.09 -14.78
CA LYS A 75 3.53 -2.44 -16.01
C LYS A 75 2.35 -1.80 -16.71
N HIS A 76 2.44 -0.50 -16.99
CA HIS A 76 1.40 0.15 -17.77
C HIS A 76 1.49 -0.29 -19.25
N PRO A 77 0.39 -0.64 -19.93
CA PRO A 77 0.47 -1.12 -21.32
C PRO A 77 0.95 -0.05 -22.31
N LYS A 78 0.75 1.23 -21.98
CA LYS A 78 1.04 2.39 -22.85
C LYS A 78 2.17 3.29 -22.33
N SER A 79 2.87 2.88 -21.28
CA SER A 79 4.02 3.61 -20.72
C SER A 79 5.09 2.59 -20.34
N ASP A 80 6.36 2.98 -20.45
CA ASP A 80 7.47 2.18 -19.96
C ASP A 80 7.56 2.15 -18.44
N ASP A 81 6.72 2.91 -17.75
CA ASP A 81 6.65 2.94 -16.29
C ASP A 81 6.29 1.57 -15.72
N VAL A 82 7.23 1.04 -14.95
CA VAL A 82 7.03 -0.12 -14.10
C VAL A 82 6.92 0.36 -12.66
N LYS A 83 5.77 0.12 -12.06
CA LYS A 83 5.50 0.39 -10.64
C LYS A 83 5.67 -0.90 -9.86
N ILE A 84 6.36 -0.83 -8.73
CA ILE A 84 6.61 -1.97 -7.86
C ILE A 84 6.17 -1.61 -6.45
N VAL A 85 5.49 -2.54 -5.78
CA VAL A 85 5.35 -2.54 -4.33
C VAL A 85 5.97 -3.80 -3.75
N GLU A 86 6.82 -3.60 -2.76
CA GLU A 86 7.45 -4.66 -1.99
C GLU A 86 7.00 -4.59 -0.54
N PHE A 87 6.63 -5.73 0.01
CA PHE A 87 6.26 -5.91 1.41
C PHE A 87 7.36 -6.75 2.07
N LYS A 88 8.00 -6.21 3.11
CA LYS A 88 9.10 -6.85 3.84
C LYS A 88 8.74 -6.98 5.30
N ARG A 89 8.68 -8.21 5.80
CA ARG A 89 8.51 -8.47 7.23
C ARG A 89 9.85 -8.51 7.92
N SER A 90 9.92 -7.82 9.05
CA SER A 90 11.03 -7.94 9.99
C SER A 90 10.50 -8.16 11.39
N SER A 91 11.21 -8.98 12.16
CA SER A 91 10.99 -9.17 13.58
C SER A 91 12.30 -8.89 14.28
N GLY A 92 12.34 -7.88 15.15
CA GLY A 92 13.51 -7.66 15.99
C GLY A 92 13.62 -8.81 17.00
N PHE A 93 14.75 -9.53 16.97
CA PHE A 93 15.03 -10.65 17.86
C PHE A 93 14.84 -10.26 19.35
N PHE A 94 15.14 -9.00 19.68
CA PHE A 94 15.00 -8.45 21.03
C PHE A 94 13.68 -7.72 21.30
N THR A 95 12.99 -7.21 20.28
CA THR A 95 11.90 -6.23 20.51
C THR A 95 10.50 -6.85 20.53
N ARG A 96 10.32 -8.13 20.15
CA ARG A 96 9.00 -8.77 19.91
C ARG A 96 8.04 -7.96 19.01
N LYS A 97 8.50 -6.83 18.44
CA LYS A 97 7.70 -5.93 17.61
C LYS A 97 7.58 -6.54 16.22
N ARG A 98 6.34 -6.67 15.76
CA ARG A 98 6.05 -7.04 14.37
C ARG A 98 6.16 -5.78 13.54
N LYS A 99 7.00 -5.81 12.52
CA LYS A 99 7.22 -4.70 11.60
C LYS A 99 6.99 -5.17 10.17
N LEU A 100 6.25 -4.36 9.42
CA LEU A 100 6.09 -4.49 7.98
C LEU A 100 6.61 -3.21 7.35
N THR A 101 7.53 -3.33 6.40
CA THR A 101 7.95 -2.23 5.52
C THR A 101 7.28 -2.41 4.17
N ILE A 102 6.59 -1.38 3.69
CA ILE A 102 5.95 -1.31 2.39
C ILE A 102 6.75 -0.31 1.55
N ASN A 103 7.50 -0.81 0.58
CA ASN A 103 8.32 -0.03 -0.35
C ASN A 103 7.60 0.08 -1.69
N GLY A 104 7.13 1.28 -2.04
CA GLY A 104 6.59 1.61 -3.34
C GLY A 104 7.63 2.32 -4.20
N LYS A 105 7.78 1.97 -5.47
CA LYS A 105 8.71 2.66 -6.39
C LYS A 105 8.27 2.65 -7.84
N ILE A 106 8.75 3.63 -8.60
CA ILE A 106 8.68 3.66 -10.07
C ILE A 106 10.08 3.35 -10.59
N VAL A 107 10.24 2.25 -11.32
CA VAL A 107 11.57 1.73 -11.73
C VAL A 107 12.36 2.75 -12.55
N ASN A 108 11.69 3.48 -13.45
CA ASN A 108 12.33 4.45 -14.32
C ASN A 108 12.42 5.85 -13.68
N ASN A 109 12.01 6.02 -12.42
CA ASN A 109 12.13 7.27 -11.67
C ASN A 109 12.67 6.99 -10.26
N PRO A 110 14.01 7.00 -10.09
CA PRO A 110 14.66 6.59 -8.85
C PRO A 110 14.36 7.54 -7.66
N GLU A 111 13.88 8.75 -7.90
CA GLU A 111 13.51 9.70 -6.83
C GLU A 111 12.11 9.42 -6.25
N LYS A 112 11.32 8.60 -6.94
CA LYS A 112 9.96 8.20 -6.55
C LYS A 112 10.00 6.86 -5.83
N ILE A 113 10.65 6.86 -4.67
CA ILE A 113 10.68 5.76 -3.70
C ILE A 113 9.91 6.19 -2.45
N TYR A 114 9.08 5.28 -1.95
CA TYR A 114 8.17 5.50 -0.84
C TYR A 114 8.30 4.34 0.14
N ASP A 115 8.79 4.61 1.35
CA ASP A 115 8.95 3.60 2.40
C ASP A 115 8.00 3.90 3.55
N LYS A 116 6.94 3.09 3.68
CA LYS A 116 6.03 3.14 4.82
C LYS A 116 6.26 1.96 5.74
N GLU A 117 6.59 2.25 6.99
CA GLU A 117 6.66 1.25 8.04
C GLU A 117 5.36 1.19 8.82
N LEU A 118 4.87 -0.03 9.05
CA LEU A 118 3.74 -0.32 9.92
C LEU A 118 4.22 -1.22 11.06
N VAL A 119 3.97 -0.81 12.29
CA VAL A 119 4.39 -1.53 13.50
C VAL A 119 3.19 -1.91 14.36
N ASN A 120 3.23 -3.11 14.94
CA ASN A 120 2.27 -3.58 15.95
C ASN A 120 0.79 -3.33 15.58
N GLU A 121 0.12 -2.42 16.29
CA GLU A 121 -1.31 -2.13 16.11
C GLU A 121 -1.61 -1.46 14.76
N GLU A 122 -0.68 -0.66 14.21
CA GLU A 122 -0.87 -0.06 12.88
C GLU A 122 -0.90 -1.15 11.80
N LEU A 123 0.00 -2.14 11.90
CA LEU A 123 0.00 -3.31 11.03
C LEU A 123 -1.28 -4.13 11.19
N ARG A 124 -1.76 -4.30 12.42
CA ARG A 124 -3.02 -5.01 12.69
C ARG A 124 -4.22 -4.27 12.09
N LEU A 125 -4.25 -2.95 12.21
CA LEU A 125 -5.29 -2.11 11.62
C LEU A 125 -5.26 -2.20 10.09
N PHE A 126 -4.08 -2.11 9.49
CA PHE A 126 -3.90 -2.27 8.05
C PHE A 126 -4.45 -3.60 7.55
N GLN A 127 -4.14 -4.71 8.24
CA GLN A 127 -4.68 -6.02 7.88
C GLN A 127 -6.23 -6.03 7.94
N LYS A 128 -6.82 -5.53 9.03
CA LYS A 128 -8.29 -5.45 9.16
C LYS A 128 -8.94 -4.60 8.07
N VAL A 129 -8.29 -3.50 7.68
CA VAL A 129 -8.75 -2.65 6.58
C VAL A 129 -8.77 -3.45 5.28
N LEU A 130 -7.69 -4.18 4.97
CA LEU A 130 -7.65 -5.00 3.76
C LEU A 130 -8.71 -6.11 3.76
N GLU A 131 -8.89 -6.81 4.88
CA GLU A 131 -9.94 -7.83 5.03
C GLU A 131 -11.34 -7.25 4.83
N HIS A 132 -11.59 -6.05 5.38
CA HIS A 132 -12.85 -5.35 5.20
C HIS A 132 -13.10 -4.99 3.74
N LEU A 133 -12.11 -4.36 3.09
CA LEU A 133 -12.22 -3.93 1.70
C LEU A 133 -12.34 -5.13 0.73
N GLU A 134 -11.65 -6.23 0.98
CA GLU A 134 -11.77 -7.46 0.19
C GLU A 134 -13.20 -8.02 0.28
N LYS A 135 -13.72 -8.21 1.50
CA LYS A 135 -15.08 -8.73 1.71
C LYS A 135 -16.14 -7.85 1.06
N GLU A 136 -16.01 -6.54 1.20
CA GLU A 136 -16.90 -5.56 0.58
C GLU A 136 -16.90 -5.73 -0.94
N LYS A 137 -15.73 -5.88 -1.56
CA LYS A 137 -15.59 -6.02 -3.01
C LYS A 137 -15.99 -7.39 -3.55
N ILE A 138 -15.90 -8.46 -2.74
CA ILE A 138 -16.47 -9.77 -3.10
C ILE A 138 -18.00 -9.73 -3.07
N ALA A 139 -18.59 -9.08 -2.05
CA ALA A 139 -20.05 -9.05 -1.87
C ALA A 139 -20.80 -8.20 -2.92
N HIS A 140 -20.11 -7.27 -3.58
CA HIS A 140 -20.68 -6.38 -4.59
C HIS A 140 -20.37 -6.77 -6.04
N LYS A 141 -19.82 -7.97 -6.28
CA LYS A 141 -19.74 -8.59 -7.61
C LYS A 141 -21.02 -9.33 -7.97
#